data_AF-A0A6M0H6X3-F1
#
_entry.id   AF-A0A6M0H6X3-F1
#
_cell.length_a   1.000
_cell.length_b   1.000
_cell.length_c   1.000
_cell.angle_alpha   90.00
_cell.angle_beta   90.00
_cell.angle_gamma   90.00
#
_symmetry.space_group_name_H-M   'P 1'
#
loop_
_entity.id
_entity.type
_entity.pdbx_description
1 polymer ?
#
loop_
_entity_poly.entity_id
_entity_poly.type
_entity_poly.pdbx_seq_one_letter_code
_entity_poly.pdbx_strand_id
1 'polypeptide(L)' 'MKELNNYIRFGILFYGMFLISNCFNIIPEFIKGLCVGIGFALIFLGIYSEKHDMSKLKNCKKELFKKFV' A
#
# COMPACT_ATOMS: atom_id res chain seq x y z
N MET A 1 6.23 14.03 -15.73
CA MET A 1 5.44 13.04 -14.97
C MET A 1 5.38 13.52 -13.54
N LYS A 2 4.19 13.55 -12.91
CA LYS A 2 4.11 13.74 -11.45
C LYS A 2 4.92 12.64 -10.77
N GLU A 3 5.74 12.97 -9.78
CA GLU A 3 6.45 11.97 -8.99
C GLU A 3 5.42 11.02 -8.36
N LEU A 4 5.59 9.72 -8.61
CA LEU A 4 4.74 8.71 -7.98
C LEU A 4 5.00 8.75 -6.48
N ASN A 5 3.96 9.08 -5.73
CA ASN A 5 4.05 9.05 -4.28
C ASN A 5 4.35 7.62 -3.78
N ASN A 6 5.07 7.54 -2.66
CA ASN A 6 5.49 6.30 -2.04
C ASN A 6 4.36 5.26 -1.88
N TYR A 7 3.13 5.65 -1.54
CA TYR A 7 1.98 4.74 -1.44
C TYR A 7 1.70 4.03 -2.77
N ILE A 8 1.65 4.76 -3.89
CA ILE A 8 1.45 4.16 -5.21
C ILE A 8 2.62 3.27 -5.57
N ARG A 9 3.86 3.70 -5.29
CA ARG A 9 5.07 2.90 -5.54
C ARG A 9 5.04 1.57 -4.79
N PHE A 10 4.69 1.57 -3.50
CA PHE A 10 4.55 0.33 -2.72
C PHE A 10 3.37 -0.52 -3.20
N GLY A 11 2.24 0.10 -3.54
CA GLY A 11 1.07 -0.62 -4.04
C GLY A 11 1.35 -1.36 -5.36
N ILE A 12 2.06 -0.73 -6.29
CA ILE A 12 2.54 -1.37 -7.53
C ILE A 12 3.52 -2.51 -7.21
N LEU A 13 4.38 -2.35 -6.20
CA LEU A 13 5.34 -3.37 -5.78
C LEU A 13 4.63 -4.63 -5.26
N PHE A 14 3.64 -4.47 -4.38
CA PHE A 14 2.82 -5.58 -3.88
C PHE A 14 2.00 -6.25 -4.99
N TYR A 15 1.47 -5.45 -5.92
CA TYR A 15 0.75 -5.99 -7.07
C TYR A 15 1.67 -6.77 -8.01
N GLY A 16 2.90 -6.30 -8.24
CA GLY A 16 3.93 -7.01 -9.00
C GLY A 16 4.34 -8.32 -8.33
N MET A 17 4.53 -8.31 -7.01
CA MET A 17 4.78 -9.53 -6.23
C MET A 17 3.62 -10.52 -6.37
N PHE A 18 2.37 -10.06 -6.34
CA PHE A 18 1.22 -10.92 -6.60
C PHE A 18 1.29 -11.56 -8.00
N LEU A 19 1.54 -10.78 -9.05
CA LEU A 19 1.60 -11.31 -10.43
C LEU A 19 2.67 -12.39 -10.56
N ILE A 20 3.86 -12.16 -10.02
CA ILE A 20 4.96 -13.15 -10.00
C ILE A 20 4.53 -14.38 -9.22
N SER A 21 3.99 -14.20 -8.01
CA SER A 21 3.56 -15.29 -7.14
C SER A 21 2.41 -16.11 -7.74
N ASN A 22 1.55 -15.46 -8.52
CA ASN A 22 0.45 -16.11 -9.21
C ASN A 22 0.94 -16.92 -10.43
N CYS A 23 1.93 -16.40 -11.15
CA CYS A 23 2.53 -17.09 -12.30
C CYS A 23 3.28 -18.37 -11.88
N PHE A 24 4.09 -18.28 -10.83
CA PHE A 24 4.90 -19.42 -10.35
C PHE A 24 4.20 -20.26 -9.26
N ASN A 25 2.99 -19.87 -8.85
CA ASN A 25 2.18 -20.51 -7.81
C ASN A 25 2.95 -20.77 -6.50
N ILE A 26 3.85 -19.86 -6.14
CA ILE A 26 4.85 -20.03 -5.05
C ILE A 26 4.20 -19.94 -3.67
N ILE A 27 3.14 -19.14 -3.54
CA ILE A 27 2.61 -18.70 -2.24
C ILE A 27 1.15 -19.13 -2.10
N PRO A 28 0.68 -19.51 -0.89
CA PRO A 28 -0.72 -19.80 -0.62
C PRO A 28 -1.71 -18.74 -1.14
N GLU A 29 -2.87 -19.20 -1.59
CA GLU A 29 -3.96 -18.38 -2.15
C GLU A 29 -4.36 -17.21 -1.22
N PHE A 30 -4.36 -17.46 0.09
CA PHE A 30 -4.63 -16.45 1.11
C PHE A 30 -3.64 -15.27 1.05
N ILE A 31 -2.34 -15.56 0.92
CA ILE A 31 -1.29 -14.53 0.89
C ILE A 31 -1.32 -13.78 -0.45
N LYS A 32 -1.65 -14.46 -1.55
CA LYS A 32 -1.90 -13.81 -2.84
C LYS A 32 -3.03 -12.79 -2.71
N GLY A 33 -4.16 -13.19 -2.11
CA GLY A 33 -5.30 -12.32 -1.84
C GLY A 33 -4.92 -11.10 -0.99
N LEU A 34 -4.10 -11.31 0.06
CA LEU A 34 -3.56 -10.20 0.88
C LEU A 34 -2.67 -9.25 0.07
N CYS A 35 -1.78 -9.77 -0.78
CA CYS A 35 -0.91 -8.93 -1.62
C CYS A 35 -1.72 -8.05 -2.58
N VAL A 36 -2.75 -8.62 -3.21
CA VAL A 36 -3.67 -7.87 -4.09
C VAL A 36 -4.43 -6.82 -3.29
N GLY A 37 -5.04 -7.20 -2.17
CA GLY A 37 -5.83 -6.30 -1.34
C GLY A 37 -5.00 -5.12 -0.82
N ILE A 38 -3.83 -5.39 -0.26
CA ILE A 38 -2.89 -4.37 0.23
C ILE A 38 -2.37 -3.50 -0.93
N GLY A 39 -2.04 -4.11 -2.06
CA GLY A 39 -1.60 -3.40 -3.27
C GLY A 39 -2.63 -2.39 -3.75
N PHE A 40 -3.88 -2.81 -3.92
CA PHE A 40 -4.98 -1.92 -4.28
C PHE A 40 -5.24 -0.85 -3.24
N ALA A 41 -5.29 -1.20 -1.95
CA ALA A 41 -5.50 -0.24 -0.87
C ALA A 41 -4.43 0.86 -0.88
N LEU A 42 -3.16 0.52 -1.09
CA LEU A 42 -2.06 1.47 -1.19
C LEU A 42 -2.14 2.35 -2.44
N ILE A 43 -2.55 1.80 -3.59
CA ILE A 43 -2.74 2.59 -4.82
C ILE A 43 -3.88 3.61 -4.61
N PHE A 44 -5.02 3.18 -4.09
CA PHE A 44 -6.15 4.08 -3.81
C PHE A 44 -5.80 5.13 -2.76
N LEU A 45 -5.12 4.73 -1.67
CA LEU A 45 -4.64 5.65 -0.66
C LEU A 45 -3.66 6.67 -1.25
N GLY A 46 -2.82 6.23 -2.17
CA GLY A 46 -1.87 7.08 -2.86
C GLY A 46 -2.53 8.10 -3.77
N ILE A 47 -3.51 7.68 -4.57
CA ILE A 47 -4.33 8.59 -5.40
C ILE A 47 -5.08 9.59 -4.52
N TYR A 48 -5.65 9.13 -3.39
CA TYR A 48 -6.31 9.99 -2.43
C TYR A 48 -5.35 11.03 -1.83
N SER A 49 -4.12 10.63 -1.49
CA SER A 49 -3.11 11.54 -0.92
C SER A 49 -2.66 12.65 -1.84
N GLU A 50 -2.76 12.47 -3.17
CA GLU A 50 -2.41 13.52 -4.12
C GLU A 50 -3.46 14.63 -4.19
N LYS A 51 -4.73 14.31 -3.93
CA LYS A 51 -5.86 15.25 -4.05
C LYS A 51 -6.34 15.77 -2.70
N HIS A 52 -6.08 15.03 -1.62
CA HIS A 52 -6.59 15.33 -0.29
C HIS A 52 -5.46 15.49 0.72
N ASP A 53 -5.70 16.39 1.67
CA ASP A 53 -4.81 16.62 2.79
C ASP A 53 -4.67 15.35 3.66
N MET A 54 -3.43 14.84 3.75
CA MET A 54 -3.05 13.65 4.52
C MET A 54 -2.64 13.95 5.96
N SER A 55 -2.83 15.18 6.42
CA SER A 55 -2.39 15.67 7.73
C SER A 55 -3.05 14.89 8.87
N LYS A 56 -4.33 14.52 8.72
CA LYS A 56 -5.05 13.66 9.68
C LYS A 56 -4.42 12.29 9.85
N LEU A 57 -4.04 11.64 8.75
CA LEU A 57 -3.43 10.31 8.75
C LEU A 57 -2.02 10.36 9.35
N LYS A 58 -1.25 11.41 9.02
CA LYS A 58 0.08 11.66 9.58
C LYS A 58 0.04 11.93 11.09
N ASN A 59 -0.92 12.72 11.56
CA ASN A 59 -1.13 12.98 12.98
C ASN A 59 -1.55 11.71 13.73
N CYS A 60 -2.49 10.94 13.18
CA CYS A 60 -2.90 9.65 13.75
C CYS A 60 -1.71 8.68 13.88
N LYS A 61 -0.88 8.56 12.83
CA LYS A 61 0.36 7.76 12.88
C LYS A 61 1.31 8.23 13.97
N LYS A 62 1.46 9.55 14.15
CA LYS A 62 2.34 10.14 15.18
C LYS A 62 1.80 9.91 16.60
N GLU A 63 0.49 9.98 16.81
CA GLU A 63 -0.14 9.69 18.10
C GLU A 63 -0.05 8.21 18.47
N LEU A 64 -0.26 7.30 17.51
CA LEU A 64 -0.05 5.88 17.74
C LEU A 64 1.40 5.59 18.13
N PHE A 65 2.37 6.15 17.42
CA PHE A 65 3.78 5.96 17.75
C PHE A 65 4.12 6.44 19.16
N LYS A 66 3.57 7.60 19.58
CA LYS A 66 3.69 8.12 20.95
C LYS A 66 2.99 7.27 22.02
N LYS A 67 1.99 6.48 21.65
CA LYS A 67 1.32 5.56 22.58
C LYS A 67 2.11 4.27 22.80
N PHE A 68 2.96 3.89 21.83
CA PHE A 68 3.74 2.66 21.88
C PHE A 68 5.20 2.85 22.33
N VAL A 69 5.72 4.09 22.27
CA VAL A 69 7.05 4.50 22.78
C VAL A 69 6.87 5.31 24.04
#